data_AF-A0A821DZC6-F1
#
_entry.id   AF-A0A821DZC6-F1
#
_cell.length_a   1.000
_cell.length_b   1.000
_cell.length_c   1.000
_cell.angle_alpha   90.00
_cell.angle_beta   90.00
_cell.angle_gamma   90.00
#
_symmetry.space_group_name_H-M   'P 1'
#
loop_
_entity.id
_entity.type
_entity.pdbx_description
1 polymer ?
#
loop_
_entity_poly.entity_id
_entity_poly.type
_entity_poly.pdbx_seq_one_letter_code
_entity_poly.pdbx_strand_id
1 'polypeptide(L)'
;MEQEKLSVLINEASIKLQEPITSSESLNLWKVKMFTLINEIAALKLATKLLPCESIASLDPSDWTLTQSVAHEMLDLSLEHIRFVRNRPIWQPVPEHIRVALEDEPFPQHGQSLLDVCDAVTKYIMPYSRGKDAIHK
;
A
#
# COMPACT_ATOMS: atom_id res chain seq x y z
N MET A 1 -14.95 -26.78 6.57
CA MET A 1 -16.11 -26.36 7.37
C MET A 1 -16.78 -25.11 6.81
N GLU A 2 -16.07 -24.00 6.52
CA GLU A 2 -16.73 -22.76 6.00
C GLU A 2 -17.31 -22.88 4.59
N GLN A 3 -16.61 -23.55 3.65
CA GLN A 3 -17.12 -23.78 2.29
C GLN A 3 -18.39 -24.66 2.27
N GLU A 4 -18.45 -25.64 3.18
CA GLU A 4 -19.62 -26.50 3.36
C GLU A 4 -20.81 -25.68 3.88
N LYS A 5 -20.60 -24.80 4.87
CA LYS A 5 -21.63 -23.89 5.39
C LYS A 5 -22.14 -22.90 4.34
N LEU A 6 -21.26 -22.38 3.48
CA LEU A 6 -21.63 -21.52 2.36
C LEU A 6 -22.48 -22.27 1.32
N SER A 7 -22.12 -23.52 1.01
CA SER A 7 -22.89 -24.35 0.06
C SER A 7 -24.31 -24.67 0.56
N VAL A 8 -24.46 -24.90 1.86
CA VAL A 8 -25.77 -25.14 2.50
C VAL A 8 -26.65 -23.89 2.43
N LEU A 9 -26.11 -22.72 2.76
CA LEU A 9 -26.88 -21.45 2.73
C LEU A 9 -27.25 -21.00 1.33
N ILE A 10 -26.39 -21.25 0.33
CA ILE A 10 -26.73 -20.98 -1.08
C ILE A 10 -27.88 -21.89 -1.55
N ASN A 11 -27.86 -23.16 -1.16
CA ASN A 11 -28.95 -24.09 -1.47
C ASN A 11 -30.26 -23.68 -0.77
N GLU A 12 -30.19 -23.28 0.50
CA GLU A 12 -31.34 -22.77 1.24
C GLU A 12 -31.93 -21.50 0.60
N ALA A 13 -31.08 -20.56 0.19
CA ALA A 13 -31.52 -19.37 -0.55
C ALA A 13 -32.18 -19.75 -1.88
N SER A 14 -31.64 -20.74 -2.60
CA SER A 14 -32.24 -21.23 -3.86
C SER A 14 -33.65 -21.79 -3.66
N ILE A 15 -33.87 -22.57 -2.59
CA ILE A 15 -35.18 -23.10 -2.22
C ILE A 15 -36.14 -21.96 -1.85
N LYS A 16 -35.68 -20.98 -1.08
CA LYS A 16 -36.50 -19.83 -0.64
C LYS A 16 -36.91 -18.90 -1.78
N LEU A 17 -36.09 -18.78 -2.83
CA LEU A 17 -36.44 -18.02 -4.04
C LEU A 17 -37.58 -18.67 -4.85
N GLN A 18 -37.87 -19.96 -4.64
CA GLN A 18 -38.90 -20.71 -5.36
C GLN A 18 -40.25 -20.73 -4.61
N GLU A 19 -40.36 -20.15 -3.41
CA GLU A 19 -41.61 -20.11 -2.65
C GLU A 19 -42.65 -19.19 -3.35
N PRO A 20 -43.91 -19.63 -3.54
CA PRO A 20 -44.91 -18.85 -4.25
C PRO A 20 -45.37 -17.65 -3.41
N ILE A 21 -45.30 -16.45 -4.01
CA ILE A 21 -45.73 -15.20 -3.37
C ILE A 21 -47.21 -14.98 -3.70
N THR A 22 -48.09 -15.33 -2.75
CA THR A 22 -49.55 -15.32 -2.94
C THR A 22 -50.26 -14.12 -2.30
N SER A 23 -49.57 -13.34 -1.46
CA SER A 23 -50.13 -12.17 -0.76
C SER A 23 -49.05 -11.16 -0.38
N SER A 24 -49.46 -9.95 0.05
CA SER A 24 -48.54 -8.91 0.56
C SER A 24 -47.87 -9.31 1.88
N GLU A 25 -48.54 -10.08 2.72
CA GLU A 25 -47.98 -10.63 3.96
C GLU A 25 -46.91 -11.69 3.66
N SER A 26 -47.20 -12.59 2.71
CA SER A 26 -46.23 -13.57 2.21
C SER A 26 -45.01 -12.88 1.57
N LEU A 27 -45.22 -11.78 0.84
CA LEU A 27 -44.14 -10.97 0.28
C LEU A 27 -43.25 -10.35 1.37
N ASN A 28 -43.84 -9.77 2.43
CA ASN A 28 -43.07 -9.17 3.52
C ASN A 28 -42.30 -10.23 4.31
N LEU A 29 -42.92 -11.37 4.59
CA LEU A 29 -42.27 -12.50 5.25
C LEU A 29 -41.10 -13.04 4.42
N TRP A 30 -41.30 -13.15 3.11
CA TRP A 30 -40.25 -13.56 2.17
C TRP A 30 -39.09 -12.56 2.15
N LYS A 31 -39.37 -11.25 2.11
CA LYS A 31 -38.33 -10.21 2.16
C LYS A 31 -37.47 -10.32 3.41
N VAL A 32 -38.09 -10.41 4.59
CA VAL A 32 -37.34 -10.49 5.87
C VAL A 32 -36.42 -11.71 5.87
N LYS A 33 -36.94 -12.89 5.51
CA LYS A 33 -36.16 -14.14 5.45
C LYS A 33 -35.00 -14.04 4.45
N MET A 34 -35.24 -13.48 3.27
CA MET A 34 -34.22 -13.30 2.25
C MET A 34 -33.12 -12.34 2.68
N PHE A 35 -33.47 -11.22 3.33
CA PHE A 35 -32.47 -10.29 3.87
C PHE A 35 -31.62 -10.94 4.96
N THR A 36 -32.20 -11.77 5.83
CA THR A 36 -31.45 -12.53 6.83
C THR A 36 -30.45 -13.49 6.18
N LEU A 37 -30.87 -14.28 5.19
CA LEU A 37 -29.99 -15.21 4.47
C LEU A 37 -28.85 -14.48 3.74
N ILE A 38 -29.13 -13.35 3.10
CA ILE A 38 -28.11 -12.53 2.43
C ILE A 38 -27.07 -12.04 3.45
N ASN A 39 -27.51 -11.58 4.62
CA ASN A 39 -26.62 -11.11 5.67
C ASN A 39 -25.76 -12.24 6.25
N GLU A 40 -26.31 -13.45 6.41
CA GLU A 40 -25.56 -14.62 6.88
C GLU A 40 -24.50 -15.07 5.87
N ILE A 41 -24.83 -15.09 4.58
CA ILE A 41 -23.88 -15.38 3.50
C ILE A 41 -22.78 -14.30 3.47
N ALA A 42 -23.14 -13.03 3.62
CA ALA A 42 -22.19 -11.93 3.68
C ALA A 42 -21.26 -12.04 4.90
N ALA A 43 -21.78 -12.38 6.08
CA ALA A 43 -21.00 -12.57 7.29
C ALA A 43 -20.01 -13.72 7.15
N LEU A 44 -20.40 -14.84 6.53
CA LEU A 44 -19.47 -15.94 6.25
C LEU A 44 -18.42 -15.54 5.24
N LYS A 45 -18.79 -14.93 4.12
CA LYS A 45 -17.82 -14.44 3.13
C LYS A 45 -16.85 -13.42 3.71
N LEU A 46 -17.31 -12.56 4.62
CA LEU A 46 -16.48 -11.58 5.31
C LEU A 46 -15.55 -12.27 6.31
N ALA A 47 -16.04 -13.22 7.11
CA ALA A 47 -15.22 -14.00 8.04
C ALA A 47 -14.14 -14.84 7.32
N THR A 48 -14.46 -15.45 6.17
CA THR A 48 -13.48 -16.18 5.36
C THR A 48 -12.44 -15.26 4.73
N LYS A 49 -12.80 -13.99 4.47
CA LYS A 49 -11.87 -12.95 4.03
C LYS A 49 -10.93 -12.46 5.15
N LEU A 50 -11.21 -12.82 6.41
CA LEU A 50 -10.41 -12.43 7.59
C LEU A 50 -9.42 -13.51 8.07
N LEU A 51 -9.09 -14.53 7.27
CA LEU A 51 -7.79 -15.19 7.40
C LEU A 51 -6.68 -14.17 7.14
N PRO A 52 -5.55 -14.26 7.88
CA PRO A 52 -4.84 -13.11 8.44
C PRO A 52 -4.64 -12.08 7.36
N CYS A 53 -4.92 -10.81 7.70
CA CYS A 53 -4.48 -9.63 6.95
C CYS A 53 -3.20 -10.02 6.24
N GLU A 54 -3.30 -10.30 4.94
CA GLU A 54 -2.15 -10.51 4.09
C GLU A 54 -1.37 -9.24 4.33
N SER A 55 -0.29 -9.38 5.12
CA SER A 55 0.24 -8.24 5.85
C SER A 55 0.51 -7.19 4.81
N ILE A 56 -0.28 -6.11 4.82
CA ILE A 56 0.19 -4.84 4.31
C ILE A 56 1.43 -4.68 5.17
N ALA A 57 2.60 -5.02 4.61
CA ALA A 57 3.84 -5.00 5.35
C ALA A 57 3.90 -3.57 5.86
N SER A 58 3.66 -3.42 7.16
CA SER A 58 3.47 -2.08 7.69
C SER A 58 4.76 -1.35 7.39
N LEU A 59 4.66 -0.13 6.87
CA LEU A 59 5.81 0.75 6.73
C LEU A 59 6.33 1.18 8.12
N ASP A 60 5.67 0.76 9.19
CA ASP A 60 6.15 0.89 10.54
C ASP A 60 7.48 0.14 10.70
N PRO A 61 8.53 0.83 11.15
CA PRO A 61 9.79 0.21 11.47
C PRO A 61 9.63 -0.86 12.53
N SER A 62 10.45 -1.91 12.43
CA SER A 62 10.66 -2.85 13.53
C SER A 62 11.37 -2.21 14.72
N ASP A 63 12.18 -1.16 14.49
CA ASP A 63 12.90 -0.40 15.52
C ASP A 63 12.77 1.12 15.28
N TRP A 64 11.89 1.75 16.06
CA TRP A 64 11.65 3.18 16.00
C TRP A 64 12.85 4.02 16.44
N THR A 65 13.70 3.50 17.34
CA THR A 65 14.86 4.25 17.84
C THR A 65 15.92 4.34 16.75
N LEU A 66 16.19 3.21 16.07
CA LEU A 66 17.07 3.18 14.92
C LEU A 66 16.54 4.09 13.79
N THR A 67 15.26 3.96 13.45
CA THR A 67 14.65 4.79 12.40
C THR A 67 14.71 6.28 12.74
N GLN A 68 14.46 6.66 13.99
CA GLN A 68 14.58 8.06 14.41
C GLN A 68 16.01 8.56 14.24
N SER A 69 17.02 7.76 14.63
CA SER A 69 18.43 8.13 14.46
C SER A 69 18.79 8.34 12.98
N VAL A 70 18.42 7.39 12.11
CA VAL A 70 18.68 7.48 10.66
C VAL A 70 17.97 8.68 10.04
N ALA A 71 16.73 8.95 10.46
CA ALA A 71 15.97 10.09 9.96
C ALA A 71 16.62 11.43 10.37
N HIS A 72 17.13 11.55 11.60
CA HIS A 72 17.85 12.74 12.04
C HIS A 72 19.14 12.95 11.24
N GLU A 73 19.91 11.89 11.01
CA GLU A 73 21.13 11.96 10.22
C GLU A 73 20.84 12.40 8.77
N MET A 74 19.83 11.80 8.14
CA MET A 74 19.42 12.19 6.78
C MET A 74 18.93 13.64 6.72
N LEU A 75 18.24 14.11 7.76
CA LEU A 75 17.81 15.50 7.87
C LEU A 75 19.01 16.45 7.97
N ASP A 76 19.99 16.14 8.82
CA ASP A 76 21.20 16.93 8.99
C ASP A 76 22.00 17.00 7.68
N LEU A 77 22.17 15.86 6.99
CA LEU A 77 22.80 15.80 5.67
C LEU A 77 22.06 16.64 4.63
N SER A 78 20.72 16.63 4.66
CA SER A 78 19.89 17.42 3.75
C SER A 78 20.02 18.92 4.01
N LEU A 79 20.05 19.33 5.28
CA LEU A 79 20.25 20.71 5.68
C LEU A 79 21.64 21.19 5.29
N GLU A 80 22.67 20.38 5.50
CA GLU A 80 24.04 20.66 5.07
C GLU A 80 24.12 20.77 3.55
N HIS A 81 23.47 19.86 2.81
CA HIS A 81 23.40 19.93 1.36
C HIS A 81 22.81 21.27 0.87
N ILE A 82 21.69 21.69 1.45
CA ILE A 82 21.04 22.97 1.11
C ILE A 82 21.91 24.16 1.52
N ARG A 83 22.58 24.10 2.68
CA ARG A 83 23.48 25.16 3.16
C ARG A 83 24.61 25.45 2.17
N PHE A 84 25.17 24.40 1.57
CA PHE A 84 26.29 24.49 0.64
C PHE A 84 25.88 24.54 -0.84
N VAL A 85 24.57 24.51 -1.15
CA VAL A 85 24.08 24.45 -2.54
C VAL A 85 24.60 25.60 -3.41
N ARG A 86 24.79 26.80 -2.82
CA ARG A 86 25.30 28.00 -3.52
C ARG A 86 26.78 27.90 -3.91
N ASN A 87 27.53 27.02 -3.25
CA ASN A 87 28.96 26.80 -3.53
C ASN A 87 29.17 25.69 -4.58
N ARG A 88 28.08 25.09 -5.08
CA ARG A 88 28.11 24.03 -6.08
C ARG A 88 27.83 24.61 -7.48
N PRO A 89 28.34 23.96 -8.55
CA PRO A 89 27.95 24.30 -9.90
C PRO A 89 26.43 24.18 -10.08
N ILE A 90 25.83 25.18 -10.74
CA ILE A 90 24.36 25.40 -10.85
C ILE A 90 23.64 24.16 -11.38
N TRP A 91 24.27 23.41 -12.28
CA TRP A 91 23.77 22.16 -12.83
C TRP A 91 24.93 21.22 -13.11
N GLN A 92 24.81 19.98 -12.63
CA GLN A 92 25.68 18.88 -13.01
C GLN A 92 24.84 17.84 -13.76
N PRO A 93 25.23 17.45 -14.99
CA PRO A 93 24.57 16.33 -15.66
C PRO A 93 24.76 15.06 -14.82
N VAL A 94 23.71 14.26 -14.71
CA VAL A 94 23.81 12.91 -14.14
C VAL A 94 24.74 12.10 -15.05
N PRO A 95 25.85 11.53 -14.53
CA PRO A 95 26.70 10.65 -15.30
C PRO A 95 25.94 9.45 -15.85
N GLU A 96 26.25 9.05 -17.08
CA GLU A 96 25.54 7.99 -17.78
C GLU A 96 25.50 6.66 -17.00
N HIS A 97 26.61 6.30 -16.35
CA HIS A 97 26.67 5.08 -15.54
C HIS A 97 25.72 5.08 -14.34
N ILE A 98 25.41 6.26 -13.77
CA ILE A 98 24.44 6.38 -12.67
C ILE A 98 23.03 6.27 -13.21
N ARG A 99 22.77 6.91 -14.36
CA ARG A 99 21.47 6.83 -15.03
C ARG A 99 21.13 5.39 -15.40
N VAL A 100 22.06 4.68 -16.04
CA VAL A 100 21.94 3.25 -16.39
C VAL A 100 21.74 2.41 -15.12
N ALA A 101 22.53 2.64 -14.07
CA ALA A 101 22.39 1.90 -12.82
C ALA A 101 20.99 2.05 -12.18
N LEU A 102 20.37 3.23 -12.25
CA LEU A 102 19.02 3.48 -11.73
C LEU A 102 17.91 2.97 -12.66
N GLU A 103 18.12 3.02 -13.98
CA GLU A 103 17.15 2.53 -14.99
C GLU A 103 17.10 1.00 -15.04
N ASP A 104 18.25 0.33 -14.88
CA ASP A 104 18.38 -1.13 -14.92
C ASP A 104 18.06 -1.81 -13.57
N GLU A 105 17.99 -1.04 -12.48
CA GLU A 105 17.69 -1.58 -11.15
C GLU A 105 16.24 -2.11 -11.13
N PRO A 106 16.03 -3.41 -10.87
CA PRO A 106 14.69 -3.99 -10.82
C PRO A 106 13.92 -3.45 -9.61
N PHE A 107 12.61 -3.27 -9.77
CA PHE A 107 11.78 -2.84 -8.66
C PHE A 107 11.85 -3.86 -7.50
N PRO A 108 12.13 -3.41 -6.27
CA PRO A 108 12.30 -4.31 -5.14
C PRO A 108 10.98 -5.02 -4.80
N GLN A 109 11.01 -6.34 -4.76
CA GLN A 109 9.84 -7.18 -4.43
C GLN A 109 9.55 -7.22 -2.92
N HIS A 110 10.49 -6.74 -2.10
CA HIS A 110 10.40 -6.69 -0.64
C HIS A 110 10.92 -5.33 -0.15
N GLY A 111 10.53 -4.93 1.06
CA GLY A 111 11.05 -3.73 1.69
C GLY A 111 12.57 -3.75 1.81
N GLN A 112 13.20 -2.60 1.57
CA GLN A 112 14.63 -2.37 1.79
C GLN A 112 14.84 -1.68 3.14
N SER A 113 16.06 -1.76 3.69
CA SER A 113 16.35 -1.04 4.92
C SER A 113 16.33 0.47 4.67
N LEU A 114 15.86 1.24 5.65
CA LEU A 114 15.84 2.70 5.55
C LEU A 114 17.26 3.27 5.34
N LEU A 115 18.27 2.66 5.97
CA LEU A 115 19.66 3.07 5.85
C LEU A 115 20.16 2.92 4.41
N ASP A 116 19.94 1.77 3.77
CA ASP A 116 20.39 1.53 2.40
C ASP A 116 19.75 2.51 1.41
N VAL A 117 18.48 2.84 1.62
CA VAL A 117 17.76 3.82 0.79
C VAL A 117 18.31 5.23 1.02
N CYS A 118 18.54 5.64 2.27
CA CYS A 118 19.15 6.94 2.59
C CYS A 118 20.57 7.09 1.98
N ASP A 119 21.37 6.03 2.03
CA ASP A 119 22.70 5.98 1.42
C ASP A 119 22.63 6.12 -0.10
N ALA A 120 21.72 5.37 -0.73
CA ALA A 120 21.49 5.45 -2.18
C ALA A 120 21.05 6.86 -2.61
N VAL A 121 20.14 7.49 -1.88
CA VAL A 121 19.70 8.88 -2.14
C VAL A 121 20.87 9.86 -2.04
N THR A 122 21.67 9.75 -0.98
CA THR A 122 22.82 10.63 -0.75
C THR A 122 23.87 10.51 -1.84
N LYS A 123 24.06 9.30 -2.37
CA LYS A 123 25.08 9.00 -3.38
C LYS A 123 24.63 9.33 -4.80
N TYR A 124 23.43 8.91 -5.19
CA TYR A 124 22.99 8.90 -6.58
C TYR A 124 22.02 10.02 -6.94
N ILE A 125 21.35 10.63 -5.96
CA ILE A 125 20.32 11.64 -6.20
C ILE A 125 20.79 13.03 -5.78
N MET A 126 21.16 13.20 -4.51
CA MET A 126 21.46 14.51 -3.94
C MET A 126 22.51 15.32 -4.73
N PRO A 127 23.65 14.74 -5.20
CA PRO A 127 24.67 15.50 -5.92
C PRO A 127 24.19 16.11 -7.24
N TYR A 128 23.16 15.52 -7.86
CA TYR A 128 22.66 15.90 -9.18
C TYR A 128 21.29 16.58 -9.12
N SER A 129 20.89 17.04 -7.94
CA SER A 129 19.68 17.84 -7.74
C SER A 129 19.76 19.12 -8.58
N ARG A 130 18.71 19.43 -9.33
CA ARG A 130 18.67 20.67 -10.13
C ARG A 130 18.66 21.87 -9.18
N GLY A 131 19.73 22.67 -9.19
CA GLY A 131 19.75 23.97 -8.52
C GLY A 131 18.75 24.93 -9.17
N LYS A 132 18.26 25.94 -8.42
CA LYS A 132 17.33 26.94 -8.95
C LYS A 132 17.87 27.63 -10.21
N ASP A 133 16.93 27.92 -11.09
CA ASP A 133 17.02 28.43 -12.45
C ASP A 133 18.13 29.46 -12.69
N ALA A 134 18.82 29.27 -13.82
CA ALA A 134 19.53 30.33 -14.53
C ALA A 134 18.51 31.38 -15.00
N ILE A 135 18.19 32.36 -14.16
CA ILE A 135 17.76 33.66 -14.65
C ILE A 135 19.01 34.30 -15.26
N HIS A 136 19.17 34.14 -16.58
CA HIS A 136 19.73 35.11 -17.52
C HIS A 136 19.92 34.43 -18.89
N LYS A 137 18.93 34.59 -19.77
CA LYS A 137 19.17 35.10 -21.12
C LYS A 137 17.89 35.69 -21.69
#